data_AF-A0A7I7JNI7-F1
#
_entry.id   AF-A0A7I7JNI7-F1
#
_cell.length_a   1.000
_cell.length_b   1.000
_cell.length_c   1.000
_cell.angle_alpha   90.00
_cell.angle_beta   90.00
_cell.angle_gamma   90.00
#
_symmetry.space_group_name_H-M   'P 1'
#
loop_
_entity.id
_entity.type
_entity.pdbx_description
1 polymer ?
#
loop_
_entity_poly.entity_id
_entity_poly.type
_entity_poly.pdbx_seq_one_letter_code
_entity_poly.pdbx_strand_id
1 'polypeptide(L)'
;MATAAALLWANYAGQTYSGFWDTEFGWSRLGLRMDGRHWVNDALMTVFFFVIGLELKHELTQGALAHPRRALVPVIAAVGGAVVPAAIFLAITWGTDAVSGWGVPMATDPAFAVGILALVAPRAPAGLRAILLAIATVDDVLAVLVIAFGYARGLTWGWLAAAAAAAVRCPPRSARHMCSDWAAWPGSASPSPCS
;
A
#
# COMPACT_ATOMS: atom_id res chain seq x y z
N MET A 1 -12.52 -8.00 12.86
CA MET A 1 -13.36 -9.21 12.80
C MET A 1 -12.76 -10.29 11.90
N ALA A 2 -12.33 -9.97 10.67
CA ALA A 2 -11.64 -10.92 9.79
C ALA A 2 -10.41 -11.59 10.45
N THR A 3 -9.53 -10.82 11.11
CA THR A 3 -8.35 -11.35 11.82
C THR A 3 -8.72 -12.34 12.93
N ALA A 4 -9.77 -12.03 13.70
CA ALA A 4 -10.23 -12.91 14.77
C ALA A 4 -10.82 -14.21 14.23
N ALA A 5 -11.61 -14.15 13.15
CA ALA A 5 -12.14 -15.33 12.48
C ALA A 5 -11.02 -16.20 11.87
N ALA A 6 -10.01 -15.57 11.26
CA ALA A 6 -8.84 -16.28 10.73
C ALA A 6 -8.04 -16.99 11.82
N LEU A 7 -7.80 -16.32 12.95
CA LEU A 7 -7.13 -16.93 14.11
C LEU A 7 -7.92 -18.11 14.68
N LEU A 8 -9.24 -17.97 14.82
CA LEU A 8 -10.10 -19.05 15.31
C LEU A 8 -10.07 -20.27 14.36
N TRP A 9 -10.16 -20.04 13.05
CA TRP A 9 -10.12 -21.12 12.06
C TRP A 9 -8.75 -21.81 12.01
N ALA A 10 -7.66 -21.04 12.03
CA ALA A 10 -6.31 -21.58 12.02
C ALA A 10 -6.00 -22.43 13.28
N ASN A 11 -6.52 -22.04 14.44
CA ASN A 11 -6.32 -22.80 15.69
C ASN A 11 -7.25 -24.01 15.81
N TYR A 12 -8.48 -23.94 15.30
CA TYR A 12 -9.47 -25.02 15.44
C TYR A 12 -9.33 -26.10 14.36
N ALA A 13 -9.00 -25.73 13.12
CA ALA A 13 -8.91 -26.65 11.98
C ALA A 13 -7.71 -26.31 11.08
N GLY A 14 -6.51 -26.30 11.68
CA GLY A 14 -5.27 -25.89 11.02
C GLY A 14 -4.97 -26.61 9.71
N GLN A 15 -5.27 -27.92 9.60
CA GLN A 15 -5.04 -28.69 8.36
C GLN A 15 -5.99 -28.30 7.22
N THR A 16 -7.25 -27.98 7.54
CA THR A 16 -8.21 -27.47 6.55
C THR A 16 -7.86 -26.05 6.13
N TYR A 17 -7.37 -25.23 7.07
CA TYR A 17 -6.89 -23.88 6.79
C TYR A 17 -5.65 -23.90 5.89
N SER A 18 -4.64 -24.72 6.19
CA SER A 18 -3.46 -24.86 5.33
C SER A 18 -3.83 -25.45 3.97
N GLY A 19 -4.61 -26.53 3.93
CA GLY A 19 -5.02 -27.16 2.66
C GLY A 19 -5.80 -26.22 1.72
N PHE A 20 -6.68 -25.37 2.26
CA PHE A 20 -7.38 -24.35 1.48
C PHE A 20 -6.42 -23.35 0.83
N TRP A 21 -5.41 -22.92 1.59
CA TRP A 21 -4.45 -21.93 1.14
C TRP A 21 -3.37 -22.49 0.22
N ASP A 22 -2.99 -23.76 0.40
CA ASP A 22 -1.99 -24.47 -0.40
C ASP A 22 -2.58 -25.01 -1.71
N THR A 23 -3.87 -24.79 -1.96
CA THR A 23 -4.53 -25.23 -3.19
C THR A 23 -3.93 -24.45 -4.36
N GLU A 24 -3.14 -25.12 -5.20
CA GLU A 24 -2.56 -24.50 -6.38
C GLU A 24 -3.60 -24.36 -7.50
N PHE A 25 -3.68 -23.16 -8.06
CA PHE A 25 -4.49 -22.90 -9.24
C PHE A 25 -3.76 -21.97 -10.20
N GLY A 26 -3.89 -22.23 -11.51
CA GLY A 26 -3.35 -21.34 -12.53
C GLY A 26 -3.04 -22.03 -13.86
N TRP A 27 -2.52 -21.26 -14.80
CA TRP A 27 -2.24 -21.73 -16.16
C TRP A 27 -0.77 -22.14 -16.29
N SER A 28 -0.54 -23.46 -16.32
CA SER A 28 0.78 -24.07 -16.49
C SER A 28 1.50 -23.61 -17.78
N ARG A 29 0.75 -23.32 -18.85
CA ARG A 29 1.32 -22.84 -20.14
C ARG A 29 1.97 -21.46 -20.06
N LEU A 30 1.62 -20.66 -19.06
CA LEU A 30 2.16 -19.31 -18.84
C LEU A 30 3.16 -19.27 -17.67
N GLY A 31 3.48 -20.42 -17.05
CA GLY A 31 4.34 -20.48 -15.86
C GLY A 31 3.70 -19.92 -14.58
N LEU A 32 2.39 -19.67 -14.59
CA LEU A 32 1.65 -19.08 -13.47
C LEU A 32 0.96 -20.18 -12.65
N ARG A 33 1.75 -21.03 -11.97
CA ARG A 33 1.22 -21.92 -10.91
C ARG A 33 1.56 -21.29 -9.57
N MET A 34 0.53 -20.85 -8.86
CA MET A 34 0.63 -20.18 -7.57
C MET A 34 -0.39 -20.79 -6.63
N ASP A 35 -0.08 -20.80 -5.34
CA ASP A 35 -1.03 -21.20 -4.30
C ASP A 35 -2.10 -20.11 -4.10
N GLY A 36 -3.15 -20.44 -3.33
CA GLY A 36 -4.22 -19.50 -3.04
C GLY A 36 -3.76 -18.26 -2.28
N ARG A 37 -2.71 -18.37 -1.46
CA ARG A 37 -2.17 -17.23 -0.68
C ARG A 37 -1.54 -16.19 -1.59
N HIS A 38 -0.71 -16.64 -2.52
CA HIS A 38 -0.05 -15.77 -3.48
C HIS A 38 -1.07 -15.09 -4.39
N TRP A 39 -2.07 -15.82 -4.89
CA TRP A 39 -3.15 -15.21 -5.68
C TRP A 39 -3.89 -14.11 -4.94
N VAL A 40 -4.31 -14.39 -3.70
CA VAL A 40 -5.04 -13.40 -2.90
C VAL A 40 -4.14 -12.22 -2.55
N ASN A 41 -2.90 -12.47 -2.13
CA ASN A 41 -1.96 -11.40 -1.78
C ASN A 41 -1.69 -10.49 -2.98
N ASP A 42 -1.32 -11.04 -4.13
CA ASP A 42 -0.99 -10.27 -5.32
C ASP A 42 -2.21 -9.50 -5.84
N ALA A 43 -3.39 -10.13 -5.89
CA ALA A 43 -4.61 -9.47 -6.34
C ALA A 43 -5.03 -8.34 -5.40
N LEU A 44 -5.02 -8.57 -4.08
CA LEU A 44 -5.43 -7.58 -3.09
C LEU A 44 -4.44 -6.42 -3.02
N MET A 45 -3.14 -6.71 -3.06
CA MET A 45 -2.08 -5.69 -3.12
C MET A 45 -2.17 -4.87 -4.40
N THR A 46 -2.47 -5.49 -5.55
CA THR A 46 -2.65 -4.78 -6.81
C THR A 46 -3.80 -3.77 -6.71
N VAL A 47 -4.96 -4.18 -6.17
CA VAL A 47 -6.10 -3.28 -5.99
C VAL A 47 -5.80 -2.19 -4.96
N PHE A 48 -5.15 -2.54 -3.84
CA PHE A 48 -4.76 -1.61 -2.79
C PHE A 48 -3.84 -0.51 -3.35
N PHE A 49 -2.72 -0.89 -4.00
CA PHE A 49 -1.79 0.07 -4.57
C PHE A 49 -2.36 0.84 -5.74
N PHE A 50 -3.33 0.30 -6.47
CA PHE A 50 -4.07 1.07 -7.47
C PHE A 50 -4.86 2.22 -6.82
N VAL A 51 -5.59 1.96 -5.74
CA VAL A 51 -6.33 2.99 -4.99
C VAL A 51 -5.38 4.02 -4.39
N ILE A 52 -4.31 3.56 -3.73
CA ILE A 52 -3.28 4.46 -3.20
C ILE A 52 -2.63 5.29 -4.31
N GLY A 53 -2.41 4.73 -5.50
CA GLY A 53 -1.89 5.47 -6.65
C GLY A 53 -2.83 6.58 -7.12
N LEU A 54 -4.15 6.36 -7.08
CA LEU A 54 -5.14 7.40 -7.35
C LEU A 54 -5.15 8.48 -6.26
N GLU A 55 -5.04 8.07 -4.99
CA GLU A 55 -4.98 8.99 -3.85
C GLU A 55 -3.73 9.87 -3.90
N LEU A 56 -2.57 9.27 -4.19
CA LEU A 56 -1.31 9.99 -4.38
C LEU A 56 -1.43 11.03 -5.50
N LYS A 57 -2.05 10.67 -6.63
CA LYS A 57 -2.28 11.61 -7.73
C LYS A 57 -3.19 12.76 -7.32
N HIS A 58 -4.22 12.49 -6.51
CA HIS A 58 -5.09 13.52 -5.95
C HIS A 58 -4.30 14.46 -5.02
N GLU A 59 -3.55 13.92 -4.06
CA GLU A 59 -2.72 14.68 -3.13
C GLU A 59 -1.64 15.54 -3.82
N LEU A 60 -1.03 15.01 -4.89
CA LEU A 60 -0.05 15.74 -5.70
C LEU A 60 -0.66 16.90 -6.51
N THR A 61 -1.95 16.83 -6.85
CA THR A 61 -2.60 17.84 -7.71
C THR A 61 -3.41 18.87 -6.93
N GLN A 62 -4.11 18.44 -5.88
CA GLN A 62 -5.07 19.26 -5.13
C GLN A 62 -4.82 19.26 -3.62
N GLY A 63 -3.99 18.36 -3.12
CA GLY A 63 -3.78 18.16 -1.69
C GLY A 63 -2.56 18.85 -1.10
N ALA A 64 -2.11 18.35 0.05
CA ALA A 64 -0.99 18.90 0.82
C ALA A 64 0.35 18.72 0.10
N LEU A 65 0.45 17.75 -0.81
CA LEU A 65 1.65 17.47 -1.60
C LEU A 65 1.82 18.38 -2.83
N ALA A 66 0.78 19.12 -3.24
CA ALA A 66 0.82 19.98 -4.42
C ALA A 66 1.80 21.17 -4.30
N HIS A 67 2.22 21.52 -3.09
CA HIS A 67 3.19 22.59 -2.85
C HIS A 67 4.45 22.04 -2.16
N PRO A 68 5.66 22.22 -2.73
CA PRO A 68 6.89 21.63 -2.20
C PRO A 68 7.16 21.98 -0.73
N ARG A 69 6.84 23.22 -0.32
CA ARG A 69 6.99 23.67 1.06
C ARG A 69 6.06 22.97 2.04
N ARG A 70 4.85 22.59 1.60
CA ARG A 70 3.86 21.87 2.41
C ARG A 70 4.12 20.37 2.41
N ALA A 71 4.57 19.83 1.28
CA ALA A 71 4.93 18.42 1.10
C ALA A 71 6.11 17.99 1.98
N LEU A 72 7.02 18.92 2.31
CA LEU A 72 8.23 18.61 3.08
C LEU A 72 7.92 17.99 4.45
N VAL A 73 6.90 18.50 5.15
CA VAL A 73 6.55 18.02 6.50
C VAL A 73 6.04 16.57 6.45
N PRO A 74 5.02 16.22 5.64
CA PRO A 74 4.59 14.83 5.49
C PRO A 74 5.69 13.88 5.04
N VAL A 75 6.53 14.31 4.08
CA VAL A 75 7.60 13.46 3.55
C VAL A 75 8.65 13.15 4.61
N ILE A 76 9.12 14.15 5.34
CA ILE A 76 10.10 13.93 6.42
C ILE A 76 9.49 13.08 7.53
N ALA A 77 8.22 13.30 7.87
CA ALA A 77 7.53 12.53 8.90
C ALA A 77 7.41 11.04 8.50
N ALA A 78 7.00 10.74 7.26
CA ALA A 78 6.89 9.38 6.76
C ALA A 78 8.26 8.70 6.67
N VAL A 79 9.25 9.34 6.04
CA VAL A 79 10.61 8.78 5.90
C VAL A 79 11.25 8.56 7.27
N GLY A 80 11.11 9.51 8.21
CA GLY A 80 11.61 9.33 9.57
C GLY A 80 10.91 8.18 10.30
N GLY A 81 9.58 8.08 10.15
CA GLY A 81 8.76 7.00 10.71
C GLY A 81 9.15 5.62 10.19
N ALA A 82 9.61 5.52 8.94
CA ALA A 82 10.06 4.29 8.31
C ALA A 82 11.53 3.92 8.62
N VAL A 83 12.44 4.89 8.53
CA VAL A 83 13.90 4.66 8.65
C VAL A 83 14.28 4.29 10.07
N VAL A 84 13.68 4.92 11.07
CA VAL A 84 13.99 4.68 12.49
C VAL A 84 13.75 3.22 12.90
N PRO A 85 12.56 2.61 12.72
CA PRO A 85 12.33 1.22 13.08
C PRO A 85 13.17 0.24 12.25
N ALA A 86 13.40 0.53 10.97
CA ALA A 86 14.29 -0.27 10.12
C ALA A 86 15.73 -0.26 10.64
N ALA A 87 16.26 0.91 11.03
CA ALA A 87 17.60 1.05 11.57
C ALA A 87 17.76 0.33 12.92
N ILE A 88 16.75 0.43 13.79
CA ILE A 88 16.72 -0.30 15.07
C ILE A 88 16.75 -1.81 14.82
N PHE A 89 15.91 -2.30 13.89
CA PHE A 89 15.89 -3.72 13.55
C PHE A 89 17.23 -4.21 13.00
N LEU A 90 17.85 -3.45 12.09
CA LEU A 90 19.16 -3.79 11.53
C LEU A 90 20.24 -3.82 12.60
N ALA A 91 20.24 -2.85 13.53
CA ALA A 91 21.20 -2.81 14.63
C ALA A 91 21.09 -4.03 15.55
N ILE A 92 19.87 -4.51 15.79
CA ILE A 92 19.61 -5.68 16.65
C ILE A 92 19.92 -6.99 15.93
N THR A 93 19.56 -7.10 14.64
CA THR A 93 19.66 -8.36 13.88
C THR A 93 21.00 -8.53 13.16
N TRP A 94 21.91 -7.55 13.29
CA TRP A 94 23.18 -7.55 12.58
C TRP A 94 23.96 -8.85 12.77
N GLY A 95 24.39 -9.46 11.65
CA GLY A 95 25.14 -10.73 11.66
C GLY A 95 24.27 -11.99 11.77
N THR A 96 22.94 -11.87 11.72
CA THR A 96 22.02 -13.01 11.67
C THR A 96 21.35 -13.13 10.29
N ASP A 97 20.76 -14.28 9.99
CA ASP A 97 20.00 -14.51 8.75
C ASP A 97 18.73 -13.64 8.67
N ALA A 98 18.28 -13.10 9.81
CA ALA A 98 17.09 -12.26 9.92
C ALA A 98 17.27 -10.83 9.37
N VAL A 99 18.50 -10.41 9.06
CA VAL A 99 18.81 -9.07 8.48
C VAL A 99 18.03 -8.81 7.19
N SER A 100 17.72 -9.87 6.43
CA SER A 100 16.92 -9.78 5.22
C SER A 100 15.48 -9.24 5.44
N GLY A 101 14.98 -9.25 6.68
CA GLY A 101 13.65 -8.79 7.06
C GLY A 101 13.54 -7.31 7.44
N TRP A 102 14.54 -6.48 7.14
CA TRP A 102 14.59 -5.08 7.59
C TRP A 102 13.41 -4.20 7.13
N GLY A 103 12.73 -4.55 6.04
CA GLY A 103 11.53 -3.84 5.58
C GLY A 103 10.25 -4.16 6.35
N VAL A 104 10.22 -5.25 7.12
CA VAL A 104 9.05 -5.66 7.92
C VAL A 104 8.66 -4.63 8.99
N PRO A 105 9.57 -4.14 9.86
CA PRO A 105 9.21 -3.19 10.93
C PRO A 105 8.88 -1.78 10.44
N MET A 106 9.13 -1.50 9.16
CA MET A 106 8.80 -0.24 8.52
C MET A 106 7.34 -0.18 8.04
N ALA A 107 6.69 -1.33 7.81
CA ALA A 107 5.36 -1.38 7.26
C ALA A 107 4.32 -0.84 8.26
N THR A 108 3.61 0.22 7.88
CA THR A 108 2.47 0.76 8.63
C THR A 108 1.16 0.34 7.95
N ASP A 109 0.12 -0.01 8.73
CA ASP A 109 -1.24 -0.21 8.20
C ASP A 109 -2.06 1.09 8.38
N PRO A 110 -2.25 1.88 7.30
CA PRO A 110 -2.98 3.13 7.39
C PRO A 110 -4.47 2.94 7.72
N ALA A 111 -5.09 1.83 7.31
CA ALA A 111 -6.50 1.56 7.60
C ALA A 111 -6.71 1.32 9.11
N PHE A 112 -5.79 0.58 9.73
CA PHE A 112 -5.80 0.39 11.17
C PHE A 112 -5.50 1.69 11.93
N ALA A 113 -4.48 2.44 11.49
CA ALA A 113 -4.10 3.71 12.12
C ALA A 113 -5.25 4.74 12.08
N VAL A 114 -5.89 4.92 10.92
CA VAL A 114 -7.07 5.80 10.77
C VAL A 114 -8.27 5.27 11.55
N GLY A 115 -8.47 3.96 11.61
CA GLY A 115 -9.51 3.34 12.44
C GLY A 115 -9.35 3.68 13.93
N ILE A 116 -8.14 3.55 14.47
CA ILE A 116 -7.83 3.97 15.85
C ILE A 116 -8.02 5.48 16.01
N LEU A 117 -7.52 6.28 15.07
CA LEU A 117 -7.64 7.73 15.13
C LEU A 117 -9.11 8.18 15.17
N ALA A 118 -9.99 7.52 14.39
CA ALA A 118 -11.41 7.81 14.40
C ALA A 118 -12.06 7.52 15.77
N LEU A 119 -11.57 6.52 16.49
CA LEU A 119 -12.05 6.16 17.83
C LEU A 119 -11.50 7.11 18.92
N VAL A 120 -10.21 7.44 18.85
CA VAL A 120 -9.51 8.21 19.90
C VAL A 120 -9.65 9.71 19.71
N ALA A 121 -9.65 10.19 18.46
CA ALA A 121 -9.69 11.61 18.11
C ALA A 121 -10.81 11.93 17.08
N PRO A 122 -12.08 11.63 17.39
CA PRO A 122 -13.20 11.81 16.45
C PRO A 122 -13.39 13.27 16.02
N ARG A 123 -12.97 14.24 16.84
CA ARG A 123 -13.08 15.69 16.57
C ARG A 123 -11.80 16.32 15.99
N ALA A 124 -10.90 15.53 15.45
CA ALA A 124 -9.67 16.05 14.83
C ALA A 124 -10.01 17.14 13.77
N PRO A 125 -9.34 18.30 13.80
CA PRO A 125 -9.54 19.36 12.80
C PRO A 125 -9.28 18.86 11.38
N ALA A 126 -10.00 19.42 10.40
CA ALA A 126 -9.88 19.02 9.00
C ALA A 126 -8.43 19.08 8.47
N GLY A 127 -7.66 20.10 8.87
CA GLY A 127 -6.25 20.21 8.49
C GLY A 127 -5.36 19.08 9.02
N LEU A 128 -5.65 18.55 10.22
CA LEU A 128 -4.89 17.45 10.80
C LEU A 128 -5.17 16.13 10.07
N ARG A 129 -6.43 15.92 9.65
CA ARG A 129 -6.81 14.78 8.82
C ARG A 129 -6.11 14.80 7.45
N ALA A 130 -6.08 15.96 6.80
CA ALA A 130 -5.39 16.12 5.52
C ALA A 130 -3.88 15.85 5.64
N ILE A 131 -3.22 16.32 6.70
CA ILE A 131 -1.79 16.04 6.94
C ILE A 131 -1.55 14.56 7.24
N LEU A 132 -2.41 13.92 8.03
CA LEU A 132 -2.26 12.49 8.36
C LEU A 132 -2.51 11.60 7.14
N LEU A 133 -3.47 11.95 6.29
CA LEU A 133 -3.70 11.29 5.01
C LEU A 133 -2.47 11.43 4.10
N ALA A 134 -1.92 12.64 3.99
CA ALA A 134 -0.70 12.90 3.24
C ALA A 134 0.51 12.09 3.75
N ILE A 135 0.70 11.99 5.08
CA ILE A 135 1.76 11.16 5.67
C ILE A 135 1.55 9.68 5.31
N ALA A 136 0.32 9.17 5.47
CA ALA A 136 -0.02 7.79 5.18
C ALA A 136 0.22 7.44 3.69
N THR A 137 -0.23 8.29 2.77
CA THR A 137 -0.02 8.07 1.33
C THR A 137 1.46 8.08 0.94
N VAL A 138 2.29 8.94 1.56
CA VAL A 138 3.74 8.93 1.32
C VAL A 138 4.39 7.66 1.88
N ASP A 139 3.97 7.21 3.06
CA ASP A 139 4.48 5.97 3.67
C ASP A 139 4.16 4.74 2.80
N ASP A 140 2.94 4.63 2.26
CA ASP A 140 2.56 3.53 1.35
C ASP A 140 3.43 3.51 0.08
N VAL A 141 3.71 4.68 -0.50
CA VAL A 141 4.62 4.81 -1.65
C VAL A 141 6.03 4.36 -1.27
N LEU A 142 6.50 4.76 -0.09
CA LEU A 142 7.81 4.38 0.40
C LEU A 142 7.90 2.86 0.61
N ALA A 143 6.85 2.23 1.14
CA ALA A 143 6.77 0.77 1.28
C ALA A 143 6.85 0.05 -0.08
N VAL A 144 6.11 0.50 -1.10
CA VAL A 144 6.21 -0.05 -2.47
C VAL A 144 7.62 0.08 -3.01
N LEU A 145 8.26 1.23 -2.85
CA LEU A 145 9.62 1.45 -3.35
C LEU A 145 10.61 0.50 -2.66
N VAL A 146 10.49 0.33 -1.34
CA VAL A 146 11.34 -0.60 -0.59
C VAL A 146 11.12 -2.05 -1.04
N ILE A 147 9.88 -2.48 -1.26
CA ILE A 147 9.60 -3.83 -1.77
C ILE A 147 10.15 -3.99 -3.20
N ALA A 148 9.90 -3.00 -4.06
CA ALA A 148 10.32 -3.04 -5.47
C ALA A 148 11.84 -3.06 -5.65
N PHE A 149 12.60 -2.30 -4.86
CA PHE A 149 14.07 -2.24 -4.99
C PHE A 149 14.80 -3.19 -4.05
N GLY A 150 14.25 -3.47 -2.87
CA GLY A 150 14.88 -4.31 -1.85
C GLY A 150 14.55 -5.79 -1.96
N TYR A 151 13.35 -6.14 -2.45
CA TYR A 151 12.83 -7.51 -2.41
C TYR A 151 12.48 -8.09 -3.78
N ALA A 152 12.33 -7.27 -4.83
CA ALA A 152 12.07 -7.80 -6.17
C ALA A 152 13.25 -8.64 -6.67
N ARG A 153 12.99 -9.94 -6.90
CA ARG A 153 13.93 -10.88 -7.51
C ARG A 153 13.25 -11.58 -8.68
N GLY A 154 14.02 -11.88 -9.74
CA GLY A 154 13.51 -12.65 -10.88
C GLY A 154 12.63 -11.87 -11.88
N LEU A 155 12.95 -10.59 -12.13
CA LEU A 155 12.24 -9.82 -13.16
C LEU A 155 12.45 -10.44 -14.54
N THR A 156 11.36 -10.85 -15.16
CA THR A 156 11.37 -11.37 -16.53
C THR A 156 11.19 -10.20 -17.50
N TRP A 157 12.20 -9.94 -18.32
CA TRP A 157 12.22 -8.83 -19.28
C TRP A 157 11.02 -8.80 -20.23
N GLY A 158 10.48 -9.97 -20.60
CA GLY A 158 9.29 -10.09 -21.44
C GLY A 158 8.05 -9.44 -20.82
N TRP A 159 7.81 -9.69 -19.52
CA TRP A 159 6.69 -9.08 -18.80
C TRP A 159 6.89 -7.58 -18.55
N LEU A 160 8.13 -7.16 -18.29
CA LEU A 160 8.48 -5.73 -18.21
C LEU A 160 8.19 -4.99 -19.52
N ALA A 161 8.60 -5.56 -20.66
CA ALA A 161 8.35 -4.98 -21.96
C ALA A 161 6.85 -4.91 -22.29
N ALA A 162 6.09 -5.96 -21.97
CA ALA A 162 4.64 -5.98 -22.13
C ALA A 162 3.95 -4.91 -21.27
N ALA A 163 4.36 -4.77 -20.00
CA ALA A 163 3.85 -3.74 -19.10
C ALA A 163 4.16 -2.32 -19.62
N ALA A 164 5.40 -2.08 -20.08
CA ALA A 164 5.79 -0.80 -20.67
C ALA A 164 4.97 -0.48 -21.94
N ALA A 165 4.77 -1.46 -22.81
CA ALA A 165 3.95 -1.31 -24.01
C ALA A 165 2.48 -1.00 -23.67
N ALA A 166 1.91 -1.68 -22.67
CA ALA A 166 0.56 -1.41 -22.19
C ALA A 166 0.44 0.02 -21.59
N ALA A 167 1.42 0.45 -20.81
CA ALA A 167 1.46 1.79 -20.22
C ALA A 167 1.53 2.89 -21.29
N VAL A 168 2.38 2.73 -22.31
CA VAL A 168 2.50 3.68 -23.42
C VAL A 168 1.23 3.70 -24.28
N ARG A 169 0.60 2.53 -24.48
CA ARG A 169 -0.61 2.40 -25.28
C ARG A 169 -1.87 2.90 -24.57
N CYS A 170 -1.89 2.90 -23.24
CA CYS A 170 -2.98 3.45 -22.46
C CYS A 170 -3.01 4.98 -22.64
N PRO A 171 -3.98 5.54 -23.38
CA PRO A 171 -3.97 6.96 -23.66
C PRO A 171 -4.20 7.75 -22.37
N PRO A 172 -3.46 8.84 -22.13
CA PRO A 172 -3.58 9.64 -20.90
C PRO A 172 -4.97 10.27 -20.70
N ARG A 173 -5.85 10.22 -21.72
CA ARG A 173 -7.28 10.57 -21.59
C ARG A 173 -8.07 9.54 -20.77
N SER A 174 -7.78 8.24 -20.87
CA SER A 174 -8.46 7.20 -20.08
C SER A 174 -8.17 7.34 -18.58
N ALA A 175 -6.93 7.69 -18.25
CA ALA A 175 -6.50 7.95 -16.86
C ALA A 175 -7.05 9.27 -16.27
N ARG A 176 -7.60 10.16 -17.12
CA ARG A 176 -8.27 11.40 -16.67
C ARG A 176 -9.73 11.16 -16.30
N HIS A 177 -10.45 10.35 -17.08
CA HIS A 177 -11.84 9.99 -16.76
C HIS A 177 -11.95 9.22 -15.44
N MET A 178 -11.07 8.24 -15.23
CA MET A 178 -11.08 7.46 -13.98
C MET A 178 -10.80 8.33 -12.73
N CYS A 179 -10.02 9.41 -12.87
CA CYS A 179 -9.81 10.38 -11.79
C CYS A 179 -10.99 11.35 -11.60
N SER A 180 -11.67 11.79 -12.68
CA SER A 180 -12.84 12.65 -12.52
C SER A 180 -13.99 11.92 -11.83
N ASP A 181 -14.15 10.63 -12.15
CA ASP A 181 -15.19 9.79 -11.58
C ASP A 181 -14.89 9.43 -10.12
N TRP A 182 -13.60 9.27 -9.76
CA TRP A 182 -13.17 9.07 -8.37
C TRP A 182 -13.33 10.32 -7.50
N ALA A 183 -12.98 11.50 -8.04
CA ALA A 183 -13.17 12.79 -7.35
C ALA A 183 -14.66 13.17 -7.19
N ALA A 184 -15.55 12.58 -7.99
CA ALA A 184 -17.00 12.73 -7.85
C ALA A 184 -17.63 11.74 -6.85
N TRP A 185 -16.84 10.84 -6.26
CA TRP A 185 -17.36 9.82 -5.34
C TRP A 185 -17.75 10.45 -3.99
N PRO A 186 -18.96 10.17 -3.46
CA PRO A 186 -19.49 10.84 -2.27
C PRO A 186 -18.70 10.60 -0.97
N GLY A 187 -17.75 9.66 -0.95
CA GLY A 187 -16.83 9.44 0.16
C GLY A 187 -15.46 10.12 0.02
N SER A 188 -15.17 10.80 -1.10
CA SER A 188 -13.96 11.61 -1.22
C SER A 188 -14.11 12.86 -0.37
N ALA A 189 -13.12 13.14 0.48
CA ALA A 189 -13.18 14.25 1.43
C ALA A 189 -13.09 15.59 0.69
N SER A 190 -14.23 16.12 0.23
CA SER A 190 -14.30 17.46 -0.32
C SER A 190 -14.04 18.49 0.79
N PRO A 191 -13.07 19.42 0.66
CA PRO A 191 -13.11 20.63 1.46
C PRO A 191 -14.31 21.44 0.98
N SER A 192 -15.31 21.58 1.85
CA SER A 192 -16.39 22.55 1.66
C SER A 192 -15.79 23.93 1.41
N PRO A 193 -16.15 24.65 0.33
CA PRO A 193 -15.74 26.04 0.18
C PRO A 193 -16.38 26.86 1.30
N CYS A 194 -15.56 27.45 2.16
CA CYS A 194 -16.01 28.48 3.09
C CYS A 194 -16.58 29.66 2.29
N SER A 195 -17.88 29.92 2.47
CA SER A 195 -18.47 31.24 2.38
C SER A 195 -18.22 32.02 3.67
#